data_AF-A0A919ZU52-F1
#
_entry.id   AF-A0A919ZU52-F1
#
_cell.length_a   1.000
_cell.length_b   1.000
_cell.length_c   1.000
_cell.angle_alpha   90.00
_cell.angle_beta   90.00
_cell.angle_gamma   90.00
#
_symmetry.space_group_name_H-M   'P 1'
#
loop_
_entity.id
_entity.type
_entity.pdbx_description
1 polymer ?
#
loop_
_entity_poly.entity_id
_entity_poly.type
_entity_poly.pdbx_seq_one_letter_code
_entity_poly.pdbx_strand_id
1 'polypeptide(L)'
;MKLSELVFLTVIFILLSFVDSQVNLFLIDFFIVSNITYLFLCYLCFRNPQKINSLFGAYIGFIIDLHQNTFFGLHATLFTLSILLINYNYFRFRMFSALQITAAFSFFTVFFVGFKSILVSTMNFQYLIVFLSFFSAFFTYLFVPSLGKFLIKKTKL
;
A
#
# COMPACT_ATOMS: atom_id res chain seq x y z
N MET A 1 -14.55 5.52 -13.00
CA MET A 1 -15.02 5.43 -11.59
C MET A 1 -16.00 6.56 -11.35
N LYS A 2 -17.12 6.34 -10.64
CA LYS A 2 -18.05 7.45 -10.35
C LYS A 2 -17.44 8.40 -9.31
N LEU A 3 -17.80 9.68 -9.34
CA LEU A 3 -17.27 10.68 -8.41
C LEU A 3 -17.53 10.28 -6.93
N SER A 4 -18.72 9.75 -6.63
CA SER A 4 -19.07 9.29 -5.28
C SER A 4 -18.18 8.14 -4.79
N GLU A 5 -17.81 7.21 -5.68
CA GLU A 5 -16.91 6.09 -5.36
C GLU A 5 -15.49 6.59 -5.09
N LEU A 6 -15.06 7.61 -5.83
CA LEU A 6 -13.74 8.23 -5.67
C LEU A 6 -13.63 8.95 -4.33
N VAL A 7 -14.63 9.77 -3.98
CA VAL A 7 -14.68 10.43 -2.68
C VAL A 7 -14.69 9.40 -1.54
N PHE A 8 -15.50 8.35 -1.64
CA PHE A 8 -15.54 7.30 -0.63
C PHE A 8 -14.19 6.61 -0.45
N LEU A 9 -13.52 6.23 -1.55
CA LEU A 9 -12.19 5.63 -1.49
C LEU A 9 -11.16 6.60 -0.88
N THR A 10 -11.18 7.88 -1.23
CA THR A 10 -10.25 8.86 -0.64
C THR A 10 -10.41 8.97 0.88
N VAL A 11 -11.64 8.99 1.39
CA VAL A 11 -11.89 9.02 2.83
C VAL A 11 -11.33 7.75 3.50
N ILE A 12 -11.51 6.58 2.89
CA ILE A 12 -10.93 5.33 3.38
C ILE A 12 -9.40 5.39 3.42
N PHE A 13 -8.76 5.90 2.36
CA PHE A 13 -7.30 6.03 2.32
C PHE A 13 -6.76 7.00 3.38
N ILE A 14 -7.46 8.11 3.62
CA ILE A 14 -7.11 9.05 4.70
C ILE A 14 -7.21 8.35 6.06
N LEU A 15 -8.31 7.66 6.34
CA LEU A 15 -8.49 6.91 7.60
C LEU A 15 -7.42 5.83 7.77
N LEU A 16 -7.13 5.04 6.73
CA LEU A 16 -6.06 4.05 6.76
C LEU A 16 -4.70 4.71 7.01
N SER A 17 -4.44 5.87 6.41
CA SER A 17 -3.17 6.59 6.58
C SER A 17 -3.00 7.11 8.02
N PHE A 18 -4.10 7.48 8.67
CA PHE A 18 -4.12 7.82 10.09
C PHE A 18 -3.86 6.58 10.95
N VAL A 19 -4.52 5.45 10.65
CA VAL A 19 -4.26 4.18 11.35
C VAL A 19 -2.80 3.76 11.20
N ASP A 20 -2.23 3.85 10.00
CA ASP A 20 -0.80 3.56 9.76
C ASP A 20 0.10 4.44 10.62
N SER A 21 -0.21 5.73 10.79
CA SER A 21 0.59 6.61 11.65
C SER A 21 0.57 6.18 13.12
N GLN A 22 -0.61 5.80 13.64
CA GLN A 22 -0.76 5.33 15.02
C GLN A 22 -0.07 3.98 15.23
N VAL A 23 -0.27 3.04 14.31
CA VAL A 23 0.34 1.71 14.36
C VAL A 23 1.86 1.81 14.28
N ASN A 24 2.39 2.70 13.44
CA ASN A 24 3.84 2.92 13.36
C ASN A 24 4.41 3.54 14.63
N LEU A 25 3.70 4.41 15.34
CA LEU A 25 4.16 4.92 16.64
C LEU A 25 4.40 3.80 17.65
N PHE A 26 3.53 2.79 17.70
CA PHE A 26 3.70 1.63 18.57
C PHE A 26 4.77 0.64 18.08
N LEU A 27 4.98 0.54 16.76
CA LEU A 27 5.90 -0.44 16.18
C LEU A 27 7.35 0.05 16.06
N ILE A 28 7.60 1.35 16.27
CA ILE A 28 8.96 1.92 16.26
C ILE A 28 9.86 1.19 17.25
N ASP A 29 9.36 0.87 18.45
CA ASP A 29 10.13 0.16 19.50
C ASP A 29 10.53 -1.26 19.09
N PHE A 30 9.80 -1.86 18.15
CA PHE A 30 10.05 -3.20 17.61
C PHE A 30 10.84 -3.18 16.30
N PHE A 31 11.32 -2.01 15.84
CA PHE A 31 12.00 -1.84 14.55
C PHE A 31 11.14 -2.30 13.35
N ILE A 32 9.82 -2.18 13.44
CA ILE A 32 8.89 -2.59 12.38
C ILE A 32 8.19 -1.35 11.82
N VAL A 33 8.10 -1.26 10.49
CA VAL A 33 7.28 -0.27 9.80
C VAL A 33 6.14 -0.98 9.09
N SER A 34 4.91 -0.66 9.48
CA SER A 34 3.69 -1.14 8.85
C SER A 34 3.20 -0.13 7.80
N ASN A 35 2.74 -0.65 6.65
CA ASN A 35 2.16 0.15 5.56
C ASN A 35 0.86 -0.52 5.07
N ILE A 36 -0.18 -0.46 5.89
CA ILE A 36 -1.47 -1.07 5.61
C ILE A 36 -2.15 -0.36 4.43
N THR A 37 -2.01 0.97 4.34
CA THR A 37 -2.49 1.78 3.20
C THR A 37 -1.99 1.25 1.86
N TYR A 38 -0.68 1.00 1.76
CA TYR A 38 -0.05 0.51 0.54
C TYR A 38 -0.48 -0.91 0.20
N LEU A 39 -0.54 -1.81 1.19
CA LEU A 39 -1.05 -3.18 1.00
C LEU A 39 -2.50 -3.17 0.51
N PHE A 40 -3.33 -2.29 1.07
CA PHE A 40 -4.72 -2.13 0.66
C PHE A 40 -4.84 -1.62 -0.79
N LEU A 41 -3.98 -0.68 -1.19
CA LEU A 41 -3.89 -0.21 -2.57
C LEU A 41 -3.53 -1.34 -3.55
N CYS A 42 -2.52 -2.15 -3.22
CA CYS A 42 -2.12 -3.30 -4.03
C CYS A 42 -3.27 -4.32 -4.17
N TYR A 43 -3.97 -4.61 -3.07
CA TYR A 43 -5.14 -5.49 -3.08
C TYR A 43 -6.26 -4.95 -3.98
N LEU A 44 -6.61 -3.68 -3.82
CA LEU A 44 -7.66 -3.04 -4.60
C LEU A 44 -7.33 -3.05 -6.09
N CYS A 45 -6.10 -2.67 -6.45
CA CYS A 45 -5.61 -2.69 -7.83
C CYS A 45 -5.71 -4.09 -8.44
N PHE A 46 -5.28 -5.11 -7.71
CA PHE A 46 -5.35 -6.49 -8.17
C PHE A 46 -6.79 -6.99 -8.34
N ARG A 47 -7.71 -6.56 -7.48
CA ARG A 47 -9.11 -6.97 -7.59
C ARG A 47 -9.81 -6.32 -8.78
N ASN A 48 -9.55 -5.03 -9.02
CA ASN A 48 -10.26 -4.19 -9.98
C ASN A 48 -9.31 -3.44 -10.92
N PRO A 49 -8.53 -4.15 -11.77
CA PRO A 49 -7.46 -3.54 -12.59
C PRO A 49 -8.00 -2.54 -13.63
N GLN A 50 -9.26 -2.69 -14.08
CA GLN A 50 -9.87 -1.78 -15.07
C GLN A 50 -10.32 -0.45 -14.46
N LYS A 51 -10.62 -0.41 -13.16
CA LYS A 51 -11.11 0.80 -12.47
C LYS A 51 -9.98 1.57 -11.80
N ILE A 52 -8.94 0.86 -11.38
CA ILE A 52 -7.81 1.40 -10.62
C ILE A 52 -6.60 1.49 -11.54
N ASN A 53 -6.42 2.68 -12.11
CA ASN A 53 -5.30 3.00 -13.00
C ASN A 53 -4.18 3.72 -12.25
N SER A 54 -3.01 3.85 -12.89
CA SER A 54 -1.86 4.57 -12.34
C SER A 54 -2.21 6.01 -11.93
N LEU A 55 -3.05 6.71 -12.69
CA LEU A 55 -3.54 8.05 -12.35
C LEU A 55 -4.25 8.11 -10.98
N PHE A 56 -4.99 7.05 -10.62
CA PHE A 56 -5.63 6.96 -9.31
C PHE A 56 -4.60 6.78 -8.18
N GLY A 57 -3.53 6.01 -8.43
CA GLY A 57 -2.38 5.92 -7.54
C GLY A 57 -1.69 7.25 -7.31
N ALA A 58 -1.48 8.04 -8.37
CA ALA A 58 -0.88 9.37 -8.27
C ALA A 58 -1.74 10.28 -7.39
N TYR A 59 -3.04 10.32 -7.68
CA TYR A 59 -4.00 11.14 -6.98
C TYR A 59 -4.05 10.83 -5.48
N ILE A 60 -4.17 9.55 -5.10
CA ILE A 60 -4.15 9.15 -3.69
C ILE A 60 -2.79 9.41 -3.05
N GLY A 61 -1.71 9.13 -3.75
CA GLY A 61 -0.37 9.35 -3.24
C GLY A 61 -0.13 10.81 -2.86
N PHE A 62 -0.55 11.77 -3.71
CA PHE A 62 -0.46 13.19 -3.37
C PHE A 62 -1.30 13.57 -2.15
N ILE A 63 -2.50 13.01 -2.01
CA ILE A 63 -3.35 13.26 -0.82
C ILE A 63 -2.68 12.73 0.45
N ILE A 64 -2.09 11.54 0.40
CA ILE A 64 -1.40 10.94 1.55
C ILE A 64 -0.12 11.70 1.88
N ASP A 65 0.65 12.12 0.87
CA ASP A 65 1.86 12.94 1.05
C ASP A 65 1.53 14.22 1.84
N LEU A 66 0.44 14.91 1.46
CA LEU A 66 -0.07 16.10 2.16
C LEU A 66 -0.59 15.81 3.56
N HIS A 67 -1.27 14.67 3.76
CA HIS A 67 -1.83 14.31 5.07
C HIS A 67 -0.74 13.91 6.07
N GLN A 68 0.29 13.18 5.63
CA GLN A 68 1.36 12.69 6.49
C GLN A 68 2.56 13.63 6.62
N ASN A 69 2.53 14.81 5.97
CA ASN A 69 3.65 15.77 5.90
C ASN A 69 4.97 15.09 5.49
N THR A 70 4.91 14.17 4.52
CA THR A 70 6.10 13.49 3.98
C THR A 70 6.62 14.18 2.73
N PHE A 71 7.77 13.74 2.21
CA PHE A 71 8.33 14.29 0.97
C PHE A 71 7.29 14.27 -0.16
N PHE A 72 7.05 15.44 -0.74
CA PHE A 72 6.04 15.59 -1.78
C PHE A 72 6.36 14.70 -2.99
N GLY A 73 5.45 13.81 -3.34
CA GLY A 73 5.58 12.89 -4.47
C GLY A 73 6.17 11.53 -4.13
N LEU A 74 6.59 11.27 -2.87
CA LEU A 74 7.12 9.95 -2.48
C LEU A 74 6.04 8.88 -2.59
N HIS A 75 4.88 9.06 -1.97
CA HIS A 75 3.81 8.08 -2.07
C HIS A 75 3.23 8.07 -3.48
N ALA A 76 3.11 9.22 -4.14
CA ALA A 76 2.59 9.30 -5.52
C ALA A 76 3.44 8.49 -6.51
N THR A 77 4.76 8.62 -6.49
CA THR A 77 5.66 7.89 -7.40
C THR A 77 5.66 6.39 -7.12
N LEU A 78 5.71 5.97 -5.85
CA LEU A 78 5.74 4.55 -5.52
C LEU A 78 4.39 3.86 -5.74
N PHE A 79 3.27 4.54 -5.47
CA PHE A 79 1.93 3.98 -5.68
C PHE A 79 1.60 3.87 -7.18
N THR A 80 2.02 4.85 -7.98
CA THR A 80 1.85 4.79 -9.44
C THR A 80 2.65 3.65 -10.04
N LEU A 81 3.91 3.49 -9.62
CA LEU A 81 4.79 2.43 -10.10
C LEU A 81 4.26 1.05 -9.74
N SER A 82 3.80 0.85 -8.50
CA SER A 82 3.26 -0.43 -8.05
C SER A 82 1.98 -0.82 -8.80
N ILE A 83 1.05 0.12 -8.98
CA ILE A 83 -0.17 -0.10 -9.77
C ILE A 83 0.17 -0.45 -11.22
N LEU A 84 1.15 0.23 -11.82
CA LEU A 84 1.56 -0.05 -13.19
C LEU A 84 2.11 -1.47 -13.33
N LEU A 85 2.98 -1.89 -12.39
CA LEU A 85 3.52 -3.25 -12.35
C LEU A 85 2.42 -4.31 -12.19
N ILE A 86 1.45 -4.07 -11.30
CA ILE A 86 0.31 -4.98 -11.06
C ILE A 86 -0.57 -5.06 -12.32
N ASN A 87 -0.92 -3.93 -12.92
CA ASN A 87 -1.81 -3.89 -14.09
C ASN A 87 -1.16 -4.53 -15.32
N TYR A 88 0.13 -4.26 -15.58
CA TYR A 88 0.84 -4.86 -16.71
C TYR A 88 0.99 -6.39 -16.56
N ASN A 89 1.21 -6.87 -15.34
CA ASN A 89 1.36 -8.29 -15.04
C ASN A 89 0.08 -8.95 -14.52
N TYR A 90 -1.09 -8.33 -14.71
CA TYR A 90 -2.34 -8.77 -14.10
C TYR A 90 -2.68 -10.24 -14.40
N PHE A 91 -2.57 -10.64 -15.67
CA PHE A 91 -2.86 -12.02 -16.07
C PHE A 91 -1.90 -13.04 -15.44
N ARG A 92 -0.65 -12.65 -15.20
CA ARG A 92 0.35 -13.51 -14.53
C ARG A 92 0.03 -13.64 -13.05
N PHE A 93 -0.22 -12.52 -12.38
CA PHE A 93 -0.61 -12.51 -10.96
C PHE A 93 -1.90 -13.28 -10.69
N ARG A 94 -2.84 -13.32 -11.65
CA ARG A 94 -4.08 -14.09 -11.51
C ARG A 94 -3.86 -15.62 -11.48
N MET A 95 -2.77 -16.11 -12.07
CA MET A 95 -2.43 -17.53 -12.04
C MET A 95 -1.73 -17.96 -10.74
N PHE A 96 -1.25 -17.01 -9.95
CA PHE A 96 -0.55 -17.29 -8.71
C PHE A 96 -1.48 -17.75 -7.61
N SER A 97 -0.96 -18.59 -6.71
CA SER A 97 -1.67 -18.95 -5.49
C SER A 97 -1.80 -17.75 -4.55
N ALA A 98 -2.76 -17.80 -3.63
CA ALA A 98 -2.95 -16.74 -2.65
C ALA A 98 -1.65 -16.43 -1.87
N LEU A 99 -0.87 -17.46 -1.50
CA LEU A 99 0.42 -17.31 -0.81
C LEU A 99 1.50 -16.68 -1.70
N GLN A 100 1.52 -16.97 -2.99
CA GLN A 100 2.46 -16.33 -3.92
C GLN A 100 2.12 -14.85 -4.11
N ILE A 101 0.83 -14.51 -4.17
CA ILE A 101 0.37 -13.11 -4.22
C ILE A 101 0.72 -12.39 -2.92
N THR A 102 0.52 -13.02 -1.76
CA THR A 102 0.87 -12.40 -0.47
C THR A 102 2.37 -12.10 -0.38
N ALA A 103 3.21 -13.06 -0.79
CA ALA A 103 4.66 -12.88 -0.85
C ALA A 103 5.04 -11.76 -1.84
N ALA A 104 4.44 -11.72 -3.03
CA ALA A 104 4.76 -10.70 -4.02
C ALA A 104 4.42 -9.28 -3.53
N PHE A 105 3.24 -9.09 -2.91
CA PHE A 105 2.85 -7.78 -2.41
C PHE A 105 3.58 -7.38 -1.14
N SER A 106 3.97 -8.34 -0.28
CA SER A 106 4.89 -8.04 0.82
C SER A 106 6.26 -7.61 0.29
N PHE A 107 6.80 -8.22 -0.78
CA PHE A 107 8.02 -7.73 -1.43
C PHE A 107 7.88 -6.28 -1.94
N PHE A 108 6.76 -5.93 -2.56
CA PHE A 108 6.50 -4.54 -2.98
C PHE A 108 6.46 -3.56 -1.80
N THR A 109 5.97 -3.98 -0.63
CA THR A 109 5.97 -3.11 0.56
C THR A 109 7.35 -2.89 1.12
N VAL A 110 8.21 -3.91 1.09
CA VAL A 110 9.60 -3.81 1.55
C VAL A 110 10.38 -2.87 0.64
N PHE A 111 10.14 -2.94 -0.66
CA PHE A 111 10.69 -1.96 -1.61
C PHE A 111 10.24 -0.54 -1.25
N PHE A 112 8.96 -0.34 -0.92
CA PHE A 112 8.44 0.95 -0.47
C PHE A 112 9.12 1.43 0.83
N VAL A 113 9.22 0.58 1.85
CA VAL A 113 9.88 0.88 3.14
C VAL A 113 11.34 1.24 2.92
N GLY A 114 12.06 0.44 2.13
CA GLY A 114 13.46 0.67 1.81
C GLY A 114 13.68 1.98 1.07
N PHE A 115 12.83 2.32 0.10
CA PHE A 115 12.93 3.59 -0.61
C PHE A 115 12.66 4.78 0.33
N LYS A 116 11.65 4.66 1.20
CA LYS A 116 11.35 5.67 2.23
C LYS A 116 12.52 5.86 3.20
N SER A 117 13.15 4.78 3.67
CA SER A 117 14.27 4.88 4.61
C SER A 117 15.54 5.45 3.97
N ILE A 118 15.79 5.22 2.67
CA ILE A 118 16.88 5.90 1.96
C ILE A 118 16.68 7.42 1.97
N LEU A 119 15.46 7.90 1.71
CA LEU A 119 15.17 9.33 1.65
C LEU A 119 15.15 10.00 3.02
N VAL A 120 14.65 9.32 4.05
CA VAL A 120 14.51 9.88 5.40
C VAL A 120 15.79 9.75 6.23
N SER A 121 16.54 8.66 6.10
CA SER A 121 17.75 8.39 6.89
C SER A 121 18.91 7.95 5.99
N THR A 122 19.38 8.86 5.12
CA THR A 122 20.49 8.62 4.17
C THR A 122 21.76 8.06 4.82
N MET A 123 22.05 8.45 6.08
CA MET A 123 23.28 8.06 6.78
C MET A 123 23.13 6.80 7.66
N ASN A 124 21.90 6.40 8.02
CA ASN A 124 21.63 5.32 8.99
C ASN A 124 20.58 4.34 8.45
N PHE A 125 20.85 3.76 7.28
CA PHE A 125 19.95 2.75 6.71
C PHE A 125 19.98 1.47 7.54
N GLN A 126 18.90 1.19 8.26
CA GLN A 126 18.78 -0.01 9.07
C GLN A 126 18.15 -1.16 8.25
N TYR A 127 19.00 -2.04 7.72
CA TYR A 127 18.57 -3.25 6.99
C TYR A 127 17.62 -4.14 7.81
N LEU A 128 17.79 -4.13 9.14
CA LEU A 128 16.96 -4.90 10.06
C LEU A 128 15.48 -4.45 10.00
N ILE A 129 15.21 -3.15 9.91
CA ILE A 129 13.84 -2.62 9.76
C ILE A 129 13.19 -3.16 8.48
N VAL A 130 13.93 -3.10 7.37
CA VAL A 130 13.47 -3.55 6.06
C VAL A 130 13.14 -5.06 6.10
N PHE A 131 14.01 -5.86 6.72
CA PHE A 131 13.78 -7.29 6.87
C PHE A 131 12.59 -7.65 7.77
N LEU A 132 12.45 -7.03 8.96
CA LEU A 132 11.30 -7.31 9.84
C LEU A 132 9.98 -6.79 9.24
N SER A 133 10.02 -5.66 8.52
CA SER A 133 8.85 -5.13 7.83
C SER A 133 8.30 -6.09 6.78
N PHE A 134 9.14 -6.93 6.16
CA PHE A 134 8.69 -7.99 5.24
C PHE A 134 7.74 -8.97 5.91
N PHE A 135 8.13 -9.50 7.08
CA PHE A 135 7.31 -10.48 7.80
C PHE A 135 6.02 -9.84 8.30
N SER A 136 6.11 -8.63 8.83
CA SER A 136 4.92 -7.87 9.26
C SER A 136 3.97 -7.64 8.07
N ALA A 137 4.49 -7.22 6.92
CA ALA A 137 3.70 -7.05 5.69
C ALA A 137 3.07 -8.37 5.20
N PHE A 138 3.78 -9.48 5.31
CA PHE A 138 3.27 -10.79 4.93
C PHE A 138 2.09 -11.20 5.81
N PHE A 139 2.22 -11.07 7.13
CA PHE A 139 1.14 -11.40 8.07
C PHE A 139 -0.04 -10.46 7.94
N THR A 140 0.18 -9.16 7.83
CA THR A 140 -0.90 -8.18 7.66
C THR A 140 -1.66 -8.40 6.36
N TYR A 141 -0.98 -8.71 5.25
CA TYR A 141 -1.64 -8.98 3.98
C TYR A 141 -2.50 -10.25 3.98
N LEU A 142 -2.31 -11.21 4.88
CA LEU A 142 -3.25 -12.33 5.02
C LEU A 142 -4.66 -11.84 5.44
N PHE A 143 -4.75 -10.75 6.21
CA PHE A 143 -6.01 -10.17 6.68
C PHE A 143 -6.57 -9.10 5.72
N VAL A 144 -5.75 -8.46 4.90
CA VAL A 144 -6.20 -7.40 3.97
C VAL A 144 -7.32 -7.86 3.02
N PRO A 145 -7.27 -9.05 2.39
CA PRO A 145 -8.35 -9.53 1.53
C PRO A 145 -9.70 -9.74 2.23
N SER A 146 -9.71 -10.08 3.53
CA SER A 146 -10.97 -10.25 4.27
C SER A 146 -11.61 -8.88 4.58
N LEU A 147 -10.78 -7.92 5.01
CA LEU A 147 -11.18 -6.51 5.18
C LEU A 147 -11.66 -5.88 3.87
N GLY A 148 -10.91 -6.11 2.80
CA GLY A 148 -11.22 -5.60 1.47
C GLY A 148 -12.55 -6.14 0.93
N LYS A 149 -12.85 -7.42 1.10
CA LYS A 149 -14.17 -7.97 0.74
C LYS A 149 -15.30 -7.29 1.51
N PHE A 150 -15.12 -6.99 2.79
CA PHE A 150 -16.13 -6.30 3.60
C PHE A 150 -16.38 -4.87 3.13
N LEU A 151 -15.30 -4.11 2.86
CA LEU A 151 -15.38 -2.73 2.39
C LEU A 151 -15.94 -2.63 0.96
N ILE A 152 -15.50 -3.52 0.07
CA ILE A 152 -15.94 -3.53 -1.33
C ILE A 152 -17.39 -3.99 -1.44
N LYS A 153 -17.91 -4.89 -0.58
CA LYS A 153 -19.31 -5.34 -0.65
C LYS A 153 -20.34 -4.20 -0.50
N LYS A 154 -19.94 -3.05 0.08
CA LYS A 154 -20.77 -1.84 0.20
C LYS A 154 -20.71 -0.92 -1.03
N THR A 155 -19.72 -1.07 -1.90
CA THR A 155 -19.54 -0.30 -3.13
C THR A 155 -19.77 -1.21 -4.32
N LYS A 156 -20.52 -0.82 -5.37
CA LYS A 156 -20.62 -1.62 -6.61
C LYS A 156 -19.33 -1.54 -7.44
N LEU A 157 -18.20 -1.81 -6.80
CA LEU A 157 -16.85 -1.80 -7.36
C LEU A 157 -16.52 -3.17 -7.95
#